data_AF-A0A958CWX9-F1
#
_entry.id   AF-A0A958CWX9-F1
#
_cell.length_a   1.000
_cell.length_b   1.000
_cell.length_c   1.000
_cell.angle_alpha   90.00
_cell.angle_beta   90.00
_cell.angle_gamma   90.00
#
_symmetry.space_group_name_H-M   'P 1'
#
loop_
_entity.id
_entity.type
_entity.pdbx_description
1 polymer ?
#
loop_
_entity_poly.entity_id
_entity_poly.type
_entity_poly.pdbx_seq_one_letter_code
_entity_poly.pdbx_strand_id
1 'polypeptide(L)'
;VYALEPGLPSVSLETSGRVTRLPLERTARNQALWRTAQRLGGELGLALEEGAVGGGSDGNTTSQFTATLDGLGAVGDGAHALHEHVLIDAMPRRAALLALLLLSPLAE
;
A
#
# COMPACT_ATOMS: atom_id res chain seq x y z
N VAL A 1 -16.95 -18.82 -7.03
CA VAL A 1 -16.23 -19.51 -8.13
C VAL A 1 -16.16 -21.01 -7.90
N TYR A 2 -15.66 -21.50 -6.76
CA TYR A 2 -15.57 -22.96 -6.49
C TYR A 2 -16.89 -23.72 -6.36
N ALA A 3 -18.03 -23.02 -6.25
CA ALA A 3 -19.36 -23.61 -6.21
C ALA A 3 -20.08 -23.56 -7.57
N LEU A 4 -19.37 -23.23 -8.66
CA LEU A 4 -19.95 -23.25 -10.00
C LEU A 4 -20.10 -24.70 -10.47
N GLU A 5 -21.31 -25.04 -10.91
CA GLU A 5 -21.62 -26.35 -11.48
C GLU A 5 -21.92 -26.23 -12.97
N PRO A 6 -21.50 -27.20 -13.80
CA PRO A 6 -21.85 -27.22 -15.21
C PRO A 6 -23.35 -27.47 -15.39
N GLY A 7 -24.01 -26.63 -16.19
CA GLY A 7 -25.46 -26.74 -16.44
C GLY A 7 -25.86 -27.89 -17.37
N LEU A 8 -24.90 -28.61 -17.97
CA LEU A 8 -25.13 -29.72 -18.89
C LEU A 8 -24.34 -30.97 -18.45
N PRO A 9 -24.93 -32.18 -18.53
CA PRO A 9 -24.26 -33.41 -18.09
C PRO A 9 -22.98 -33.76 -18.84
N SER A 10 -22.81 -33.28 -20.08
CA SER A 10 -21.66 -33.56 -20.93
C SER A 10 -20.48 -32.60 -20.72
N VAL A 11 -20.58 -31.66 -19.77
CA VAL A 11 -19.58 -30.64 -19.53
C VAL A 11 -18.96 -30.87 -18.16
N SER A 12 -17.63 -30.88 -18.09
CA SER A 12 -16.87 -30.83 -16.83
C SER A 12 -16.24 -29.46 -16.63
N LEU A 13 -16.04 -29.07 -15.37
CA LEU A 13 -15.38 -27.83 -14.98
C LEU A 13 -14.23 -28.15 -14.03
N GLU A 14 -13.04 -27.61 -14.33
CA GLU A 14 -11.89 -27.61 -13.44
C GLU A 14 -11.50 -26.17 -13.15
N THR A 15 -11.34 -25.83 -11.86
CA THR A 15 -10.87 -24.50 -11.44
C THR A 15 -9.48 -24.62 -10.86
N SER A 16 -8.53 -23.86 -11.39
CA SER A 16 -7.16 -23.77 -10.88
C SER A 16 -6.74 -22.31 -10.67
N GLY A 17 -5.66 -22.11 -9.91
CA GLY A 17 -5.16 -20.79 -9.54
C GLY A 17 -5.04 -20.61 -8.03
N ARG A 18 -4.25 -19.61 -7.61
CA ARG A 18 -4.07 -19.24 -6.21
C ARG A 18 -3.91 -17.73 -6.07
N VAL A 19 -4.17 -17.21 -4.88
CA VAL A 19 -3.79 -15.84 -4.53
C VAL A 19 -2.27 -15.77 -4.46
N THR A 20 -1.66 -14.94 -5.31
CA THR A 20 -0.20 -14.77 -5.39
C THR A 20 0.30 -13.51 -4.70
N ARG A 21 -0.59 -12.55 -4.42
CA ARG A 21 -0.31 -11.36 -3.61
C ARG A 21 -1.34 -11.28 -2.50
N LEU A 22 -0.89 -11.45 -1.26
CA LEU A 22 -1.74 -11.27 -0.08
C LEU A 22 -2.04 -9.78 0.13
N PRO A 23 -3.13 -9.41 0.80
CA PRO A 23 -3.40 -8.02 1.16
C PRO A 23 -2.28 -7.42 2.03
N LEU A 24 -2.15 -6.09 1.97
CA LEU A 24 -1.31 -5.35 2.92
C LEU A 24 -2.07 -5.21 4.24
N GLU A 25 -1.93 -6.21 5.10
CA GLU A 25 -2.65 -6.27 6.37
C GLU A 25 -2.20 -5.17 7.36
N ARG A 26 -3.14 -4.71 8.19
CA ARG A 26 -2.88 -3.76 9.29
C ARG A 26 -2.23 -4.46 10.49
N THR A 27 -1.05 -5.03 10.27
CA THR A 27 -0.29 -5.70 11.32
C THR A 27 0.17 -4.73 12.41
N ALA A 28 0.42 -5.22 13.63
CA ALA A 28 0.88 -4.38 14.74
C ALA A 28 2.19 -3.62 14.42
N ARG A 29 3.12 -4.26 13.68
CA ARG A 29 4.38 -3.65 13.24
C ARG A 29 4.19 -2.54 12.20
N ASN A 30 3.28 -2.73 11.24
CA ASN A 30 2.94 -1.69 10.27
C ASN A 30 2.27 -0.51 10.96
N GLN A 31 1.38 -0.77 11.93
CA GLN A 31 0.72 0.26 12.71
C GLN A 31 1.69 1.04 13.60
N ALA A 32 2.74 0.40 14.13
CA ALA A 32 3.81 1.12 14.85
C ALA A 32 4.57 2.07 13.91
N LEU A 33 4.99 1.59 12.73
CA LEU A 33 5.66 2.41 11.72
C LEU A 33 4.75 3.55 11.22
N TRP A 34 3.46 3.28 11.05
CA TRP A 34 2.45 4.28 10.68
C TRP A 34 2.33 5.41 11.71
N ARG A 35 2.31 5.10 13.00
CA ARG A 35 2.29 6.13 14.06
C ARG A 35 3.53 7.02 14.01
N THR A 36 4.71 6.46 13.72
CA THR A 36 5.93 7.23 13.50
C THR A 36 5.79 8.16 12.30
N ALA A 37 5.25 7.67 11.18
CA ALA A 37 5.00 8.48 10.00
C ALA A 37 4.00 9.61 10.26
N GLN A 38 2.90 9.36 10.97
CA GLN A 38 1.93 10.39 11.35
C GLN A 38 2.57 11.49 12.20
N ARG A 39 3.37 11.12 13.21
CA ARG A 39 4.06 12.09 14.07
C ARG A 39 5.01 12.99 13.26
N LEU A 40 5.90 12.38 12.48
CA LEU A 40 6.87 13.10 11.64
C LEU A 40 6.18 13.91 10.53
N GLY A 41 5.09 13.38 9.97
CA GLY A 41 4.25 14.12 9.03
C GLY A 41 3.64 15.36 9.67
N GLY A 42 3.13 15.24 10.90
CA GLY A 42 2.61 16.37 11.67
C GLY A 42 3.64 17.47 11.92
N GLU A 43 4.90 17.11 12.19
CA GLU A 43 6.02 18.06 12.33
C GLU A 43 6.29 18.84 11.02
N LEU A 44 5.95 18.27 9.86
CA LEU A 44 6.04 18.89 8.55
C LEU A 44 4.74 19.61 8.12
N GLY A 45 3.72 19.64 9.00
CA GLY A 45 2.39 20.18 8.68
C GLY A 45 1.60 19.33 7.68
N LEU A 46 1.91 18.03 7.57
CA LEU A 46 1.17 17.06 6.75
C LEU A 46 0.10 16.37 7.59
N ALA A 47 -1.13 16.37 7.08
CA ALA A 47 -2.19 15.47 7.57
C ALA A 47 -2.14 14.18 6.75
N LEU A 48 -1.61 13.11 7.35
CA LEU A 48 -1.53 11.80 6.70
C LEU A 48 -2.75 10.94 7.06
N GLU A 49 -3.30 10.26 6.06
CA GLU A 49 -4.44 9.36 6.21
C GLU A 49 -4.08 7.95 5.71
N GLU A 50 -4.69 6.92 6.30
CA GLU A 50 -4.65 5.56 5.78
C GLU A 50 -5.86 5.30 4.88
N GLY A 51 -5.64 4.58 3.79
CA GLY A 51 -6.69 4.15 2.87
C GLY A 51 -6.63 2.66 2.58
N ALA A 52 -7.79 2.09 2.23
CA ALA A 52 -7.86 0.79 1.58
C ALA A 52 -8.00 1.01 0.06
N VAL A 53 -7.18 0.30 -0.72
CA VAL A 53 -7.19 0.36 -2.19
C VAL A 53 -7.36 -1.04 -2.76
N GLY A 54 -7.97 -1.16 -3.94
CA GLY A 54 -8.16 -2.47 -4.59
C GLY A 54 -6.89 -3.03 -5.26
N GLY A 55 -5.88 -2.19 -5.51
CA GLY A 55 -4.61 -2.57 -6.10
C GLY A 55 -3.62 -3.18 -5.10
N GLY A 56 -2.48 -3.64 -5.59
CA GLY A 56 -1.36 -4.10 -4.76
C GLY A 56 -0.03 -3.52 -5.22
N SER A 57 0.94 -3.51 -4.33
CA SER A 57 2.31 -3.03 -4.53
C SER A 57 3.31 -4.09 -4.07
N ASP A 58 4.60 -3.78 -4.16
CA ASP A 58 5.64 -4.59 -3.53
C ASP A 58 5.54 -4.56 -1.99
N GLY A 59 4.81 -3.57 -1.43
CA GLY A 59 4.46 -3.49 -0.02
C GLY A 59 3.68 -4.71 0.47
N ASN A 60 2.83 -5.30 -0.37
CA ASN A 60 2.13 -6.56 -0.06
C ASN A 60 3.09 -7.72 0.21
N THR A 61 4.26 -7.70 -0.45
CA THR A 61 5.29 -8.73 -0.28
C THR A 61 6.16 -8.42 0.93
N THR A 62 6.74 -7.22 1.00
CA THR A 62 7.67 -6.85 2.07
C THR A 62 6.98 -6.87 3.44
N SER A 63 5.71 -6.48 3.50
CA SER A 63 4.91 -6.51 4.72
C SER A 63 4.72 -7.90 5.29
N GLN A 64 4.95 -8.99 4.54
CA GLN A 64 4.91 -10.34 5.11
C GLN A 64 6.13 -10.61 6.00
N PHE A 65 7.24 -9.91 5.75
CA PHE A 65 8.54 -10.16 6.38
C PHE A 65 8.98 -9.06 7.35
N THR A 66 8.59 -7.81 7.11
CA THR A 66 9.02 -6.66 7.93
C THR A 66 7.91 -5.63 8.08
N ALA A 67 8.11 -4.62 8.93
CA ALA A 67 7.22 -3.47 9.00
C ALA A 67 7.28 -2.71 7.68
N THR A 68 6.13 -2.34 7.13
CA THR A 68 6.05 -1.73 5.80
C THR A 68 5.00 -0.64 5.80
N LEU A 69 5.38 0.51 5.23
CA LEU A 69 4.46 1.53 4.75
C LEU A 69 4.51 1.54 3.23
N ASP A 70 3.36 1.80 2.63
CA ASP A 70 3.22 1.99 1.19
C ASP A 70 2.63 3.38 0.92
N GLY A 71 2.66 3.84 -0.33
CA GLY A 71 2.10 5.14 -0.72
C GLY A 71 2.94 6.35 -0.30
N LEU A 72 4.24 6.16 -0.05
CA LEU A 72 5.19 7.24 0.26
C LEU A 72 5.71 7.99 -0.98
N GLY A 73 5.19 7.65 -2.16
CA GLY A 73 5.60 8.22 -3.44
C GLY A 73 5.07 9.64 -3.70
N ALA A 74 5.02 10.00 -4.99
CA ALA A 74 4.58 11.31 -5.42
C ALA A 74 3.11 11.60 -5.07
N VAL A 75 2.80 12.86 -4.80
CA VAL A 75 1.41 13.33 -4.66
C VAL A 75 0.92 13.77 -6.03
N GLY A 76 -0.25 13.31 -6.42
CA GLY A 76 -0.80 13.52 -7.75
C GLY A 76 -2.12 12.78 -7.92
N ASP A 77 -2.56 12.66 -9.17
CA ASP A 77 -3.78 11.93 -9.53
C ASP A 77 -3.63 11.29 -10.91
N GLY A 78 -4.56 10.38 -11.22
CA GLY A 78 -4.64 9.73 -12.52
C GLY A 78 -3.56 8.69 -12.77
N ALA A 79 -3.02 8.05 -11.72
CA ALA A 79 -2.03 6.98 -11.89
C ALA A 79 -2.56 5.91 -12.86
N HIS A 80 -1.77 5.62 -13.91
CA HIS A 80 -2.14 4.74 -15.02
C HIS A 80 -3.25 5.28 -15.95
N ALA A 81 -3.45 6.60 -16.02
CA ALA A 81 -4.42 7.24 -16.90
C ALA A 81 -3.80 8.37 -17.74
N LEU A 82 -4.48 8.80 -18.81
CA LEU A 82 -3.99 9.88 -19.68
C LEU A 82 -3.82 11.24 -18.98
N HIS A 83 -4.48 11.43 -17.83
CA HIS A 83 -4.40 12.63 -17.02
C HIS A 83 -3.46 12.46 -15.80
N GLU A 84 -2.59 11.44 -15.84
CA GLU A 84 -1.57 11.23 -14.81
C GLU A 84 -0.69 12.46 -14.64
N HIS A 85 -0.58 12.95 -13.40
CA HIS A 85 0.28 14.08 -13.08
C HIS A 85 0.72 14.03 -11.62
N VAL A 86 1.72 14.86 -11.30
CA VAL A 86 2.21 15.08 -9.93
C VAL A 86 2.13 16.56 -9.56
N LEU A 87 1.91 16.83 -8.28
CA LEU A 87 1.92 18.17 -7.70
C LEU A 87 3.33 18.52 -7.25
N ILE A 88 4.06 19.30 -8.05
CA ILE A 88 5.47 19.66 -7.80
C ILE A 88 5.64 20.28 -6.40
N ASP A 89 4.74 21.17 -6.00
CA ASP A 89 4.80 21.88 -4.71
C ASP A 89 4.65 20.96 -3.48
N ALA A 90 4.11 19.75 -3.67
CA ALA A 90 3.98 18.75 -2.61
C ALA A 90 5.25 17.88 -2.45
N MET A 91 6.06 17.76 -3.50
CA MET A 91 7.20 16.85 -3.55
C MET A 91 8.29 17.15 -2.51
N PRO A 92 8.67 18.42 -2.23
CA PRO A 92 9.66 18.71 -1.20
C PRO A 92 9.24 18.19 0.19
N ARG A 93 7.96 18.32 0.55
CA ARG A 93 7.43 17.81 1.83
C ARG A 93 7.40 16.28 1.88
N ARG A 94 7.09 15.60 0.77
CA ARG A 94 7.20 14.13 0.69
C ARG A 94 8.65 13.64 0.83
N ALA A 95 9.59 14.30 0.17
CA ALA A 95 11.01 13.98 0.29
C ALA A 95 11.51 14.18 1.74
N ALA A 96 11.11 15.28 2.39
CA ALA A 96 11.43 15.53 3.79
C ALA A 96 10.86 14.44 4.72
N LEU A 97 9.61 14.01 4.52
CA LEU A 97 9.01 12.94 5.30
C LEU A 97 9.79 11.62 5.15
N LEU A 98 10.15 11.25 3.92
CA LEU A 98 10.96 10.05 3.68
C LEU A 98 12.33 10.15 4.38
N ALA A 99 13.00 11.29 4.29
CA ALA A 99 14.28 11.51 4.96
C ALA A 99 14.16 11.38 6.48
N LEU A 100 13.11 11.96 7.08
CA LEU A 100 12.86 11.83 8.52
C LEU A 100 12.57 10.39 8.94
N LEU A 101 11.84 9.62 8.12
CA LEU A 101 11.59 8.20 8.37
C LEU A 101 12.87 7.37 8.33
N LEU A 102 13.77 7.63 7.38
CA LEU A 102 15.06 6.95 7.26
C LEU A 102 16.00 7.28 8.42
N LEU A 103 15.93 8.51 8.94
CA LEU A 103 16.72 8.98 10.08
C LEU A 103 16.09 8.64 11.44
N SER A 104 14.82 8.24 11.46
CA SER A 104 14.14 7.86 12.69
C SER A 104 14.83 6.63 13.28
N PRO A 105 15.07 6.60 14.61
CA PRO A 105 15.51 5.38 15.25
C PRO A 105 14.48 4.28 15.02
N LEU A 106 14.96 3.04 14.92
CA LEU A 106 14.09 1.87 14.95
C LEU A 106 13.40 1.86 16.32
N ALA A 107 12.09 1.62 16.31
CA ALA A 107 11.37 1.37 17.56
C ALA A 107 11.95 0.10 18.21
N GLU A 108 12.35 0.19 19.47
CA GLU A 108 12.76 -0.96 20.29
C GLU A 108 11.62 -1.98 20.47
#